data_AF-A0A535HRG6-F1
#
_entry.id   AF-A0A535HRG6-F1
#
_cell.length_a   1.000
_cell.length_b   1.000
_cell.length_c   1.000
_cell.angle_alpha   90.00
_cell.angle_beta   90.00
_cell.angle_gamma   90.00
#
_symmetry.space_group_name_H-M   'P 1'
#
loop_
_entity.id
_entity.type
_entity.pdbx_description
1 polymer ?
#
loop_
_entity_poly.entity_id
_entity_poly.type
_entity_poly.pdbx_seq_one_letter_code
_entity_poly.pdbx_strand_id
1 'polypeptide(L)'
;MPPPAPVTVYVRAGDPTSEALLAHLRQRGIAHTTRDVLADPGASAVLFGRLGRVAVPVIENGGRMLVGYDPVQLARFLPLDELEAGGVSFGAAVRGVSTELARERGLPWRHGVEVGRVAAGSAAAEAGVQPGDLITAIGAYTLDGGADQFRRAVAVRRPGESMTVTLWREGESLAATVTFPVPARD
;
A
#
# COMPACT_ATOMS: atom_id res chain seq x y z
N MET A 1 -3.35 -8.08 19.96
CA MET A 1 -2.46 -7.54 18.90
C MET A 1 -1.79 -6.32 19.51
N PRO A 2 -0.45 -6.24 19.59
CA PRO A 2 0.19 -4.99 20.00
C PRO A 2 -0.20 -3.89 18.99
N PRO A 3 -0.43 -2.64 19.42
CA PRO A 3 -0.68 -1.55 18.47
C PRO A 3 0.50 -1.47 17.49
N PRO A 4 0.27 -1.17 16.20
CA PRO A 4 1.36 -0.95 15.26
C PRO A 4 2.32 0.09 15.85
N ALA A 5 3.62 -0.21 15.83
CA ALA A 5 4.62 0.70 16.36
C ALA A 5 4.50 2.03 15.58
N PRO A 6 4.25 3.17 16.25
CA PRO A 6 3.88 4.38 15.55
C PRO A 6 5.05 4.85 14.68
N VAL A 7 4.80 5.00 13.38
CA VAL A 7 5.76 5.61 12.47
C VAL A 7 6.16 6.98 13.01
N THR A 8 7.45 7.21 13.17
CA THR A 8 7.97 8.49 13.66
C THR A 8 8.48 9.31 12.48
N VAL A 9 8.03 10.55 12.36
CA VAL A 9 8.39 11.45 11.28
C VAL A 9 9.16 12.63 11.86
N TYR A 10 10.41 12.74 11.46
CA TYR A 10 11.27 13.85 11.81
C TYR A 10 11.13 14.93 10.74
N VAL A 11 10.77 16.14 11.16
CA VAL A 11 10.44 17.26 10.29
C VAL A 11 11.15 18.53 10.72
N ARG A 12 11.05 19.57 9.91
CA ARG A 12 11.40 20.94 10.29
C ARG A 12 10.23 21.86 9.97
N ALA A 13 9.79 22.67 10.92
CA ALA A 13 8.78 23.70 10.64
C ALA A 13 9.21 24.63 9.50
N GLY A 14 8.30 24.89 8.56
CA GLY A 14 8.54 25.72 7.38
C GLY A 14 9.34 25.06 6.26
N ASP A 15 9.72 23.78 6.40
CA ASP A 15 10.30 23.01 5.29
C ASP A 15 9.17 22.45 4.39
N PRO A 16 9.09 22.84 3.09
CA PRO A 16 8.00 22.44 2.21
C PRO A 16 7.89 20.92 2.01
N THR A 17 9.02 20.22 2.04
CA THR A 17 9.06 18.76 1.84
C THR A 17 8.48 18.04 3.05
N SER A 18 8.78 18.54 4.26
CA SER A 18 8.21 18.07 5.52
C SER A 18 6.70 18.31 5.57
N GLU A 19 6.23 19.48 5.15
CA GLU A 19 4.80 19.80 5.09
C GLU A 19 4.06 18.90 4.09
N ALA A 20 4.65 18.65 2.91
CA ALA A 20 4.07 17.77 1.90
C ALA A 20 3.94 16.31 2.40
N LEU A 21 4.94 15.81 3.13
CA LEU A 21 4.89 14.50 3.77
C LEU A 21 3.78 14.42 4.82
N LEU A 22 3.72 15.38 5.75
CA LEU A 22 2.69 15.41 6.80
C LEU A 22 1.28 15.51 6.20
N ALA A 23 1.10 16.33 5.16
CA ALA A 23 -0.16 16.44 4.44
C ALA A 23 -0.56 15.09 3.82
N HIS A 24 0.39 14.37 3.20
CA HIS A 24 0.14 13.04 2.65
C HIS A 24 -0.31 12.06 3.75
N LEU A 25 0.43 11.96 4.84
CA LEU A 25 0.10 11.05 5.95
C LEU A 25 -1.28 11.36 6.53
N ARG A 26 -1.61 12.65 6.71
CA ARG A 26 -2.94 13.09 7.19
C ARG A 26 -4.06 12.74 6.21
N GLN A 27 -3.85 12.97 4.92
CA GLN A 27 -4.82 12.62 3.88
C GLN A 27 -5.09 11.12 3.82
N ARG A 28 -4.07 10.31 4.14
CA ARG A 28 -4.15 8.86 4.22
C ARG A 28 -4.50 8.35 5.62
N GLY A 29 -4.85 9.18 6.59
CA GLY A 29 -5.17 8.70 7.94
C GLY A 29 -4.07 7.85 8.60
N ILE A 30 -2.82 7.99 8.17
CA ILE A 30 -1.70 7.18 8.66
C ILE A 30 -1.29 7.74 10.02
N ALA A 31 -1.46 6.91 11.06
CA ALA A 31 -1.07 7.26 12.41
C ALA A 31 0.45 7.44 12.47
N HIS A 32 0.90 8.59 12.98
CA HIS A 32 2.31 8.88 13.11
C HIS A 32 2.59 9.79 14.30
N THR A 33 3.83 9.76 14.78
CA THR A 33 4.36 10.72 15.75
C THR A 33 5.27 11.70 15.03
N THR A 34 4.98 12.99 15.13
CA THR A 34 5.82 14.04 14.54
C THR A 34 6.83 14.55 15.55
N ARG A 35 8.10 14.67 15.15
CA ARG A 35 9.17 15.30 15.93
C ARG A 35 9.85 16.40 15.12
N ASP A 36 9.74 17.65 15.56
CA ASP A 36 10.40 18.77 14.90
C ASP A 36 11.83 18.91 15.40
N VAL A 37 12.80 18.83 14.48
CA VAL A 37 14.23 18.94 14.80
C VAL A 37 14.64 20.30 15.37
N LEU A 38 13.84 21.35 15.14
CA LEU A 38 14.05 22.70 15.70
C LEU A 38 13.53 22.80 17.14
N ALA A 39 12.42 22.13 17.45
CA ALA A 39 11.78 22.21 18.76
C ALA A 39 12.23 21.10 19.71
N ASP A 40 12.73 19.98 19.18
CA ASP A 40 13.12 18.80 19.94
C ASP A 40 14.61 18.46 19.69
N PRO A 41 15.51 18.85 20.62
CA PRO A 41 16.93 18.52 20.53
C PRO A 41 17.19 17.00 20.48
N GLY A 42 16.32 16.19 21.08
CA GLY A 42 16.41 14.73 21.02
C GLY A 42 16.16 14.18 19.62
N ALA A 43 15.28 14.82 18.85
CA ALA A 43 15.03 14.48 17.45
C ALA A 43 16.30 14.68 16.60
N SER A 44 16.95 15.83 16.76
CA SER A 44 18.23 16.13 16.11
C SER A 44 19.34 15.14 16.51
N ALA A 45 19.43 14.78 17.80
CA ALA A 45 20.40 13.82 18.30
C ALA A 45 20.20 12.41 17.70
N VAL A 46 18.95 11.94 17.60
CA VAL A 46 18.64 10.65 16.96
C VAL A 46 19.07 10.64 15.50
N LEU A 47 18.72 11.67 14.73
CA LEU A 47 19.09 11.75 13.31
C LEU A 47 20.60 11.81 13.12
N PHE A 48 21.30 12.65 13.89
CA PHE A 48 22.76 12.75 13.81
C PHE A 48 23.42 11.41 14.17
N GLY A 49 22.98 10.75 15.24
CA GLY A 49 23.52 9.46 15.66
C GLY A 49 23.27 8.33 14.64
N ARG A 50 22.18 8.39 13.88
CA ARG A 50 21.79 7.34 12.92
C ARG A 50 22.29 7.59 11.49
N LEU A 51 22.38 8.85 11.08
CA LEU A 51 22.68 9.25 9.70
C LEU A 51 24.00 10.03 9.56
N GLY A 52 24.66 10.38 10.67
CA GLY A 52 25.83 11.26 10.69
C GLY A 52 25.52 12.73 10.39
N ARG A 53 24.24 13.08 10.20
CA ARG A 53 23.75 14.43 9.92
C ARG A 53 22.28 14.57 10.30
N VAL A 54 21.83 15.80 10.51
CA VAL A 54 20.41 16.11 10.64
C VAL A 54 19.84 16.36 9.23
N ALA A 55 19.07 15.41 8.72
CA ALA A 55 18.34 15.53 7.46
C ALA A 55 16.84 15.52 7.75
N VAL A 56 16.06 16.25 6.95
CA VAL A 56 14.60 16.30 7.05
C VAL A 56 13.97 16.38 5.64
N PRO A 57 12.77 15.82 5.45
CA PRO A 57 12.08 14.94 6.38
C PRO A 57 12.76 13.57 6.48
N VAL A 58 12.56 12.87 7.60
CA VAL A 58 12.97 11.46 7.78
C VAL A 58 11.81 10.67 8.37
N ILE A 59 11.51 9.51 7.79
CA ILE A 59 10.52 8.57 8.31
C ILE A 59 11.25 7.42 8.98
N GLU A 60 10.91 7.11 10.22
CA GLU A 60 11.42 5.98 10.98
C GLU A 60 10.31 4.99 11.28
N ASN A 61 10.58 3.71 10.99
CA ASN A 61 9.66 2.61 11.21
C ASN A 61 10.45 1.37 11.63
N GLY A 62 10.29 0.93 12.87
CA GLY A 62 10.92 -0.29 13.38
C GLY A 62 12.44 -0.28 13.25
N GLY A 63 13.09 0.88 13.41
CA GLY A 63 14.54 1.05 13.31
C GLY A 63 15.07 1.23 11.89
N ARG A 64 14.23 1.15 10.85
CA ARG A 64 14.57 1.54 9.48
C ARG A 64 14.39 3.04 9.34
N MET A 65 15.15 3.68 8.45
CA MET A 65 15.01 5.11 8.13
C MET A 65 14.87 5.34 6.62
N LEU A 66 13.94 6.21 6.24
CA LEU A 66 13.77 6.74 4.89
C LEU A 66 14.05 8.25 4.93
N VAL A 67 15.06 8.69 4.18
CA VAL A 67 15.43 10.11 4.10
C VAL A 67 14.74 10.75 2.90
N GLY A 68 14.13 11.91 3.13
CA GLY A 68 13.35 12.61 2.13
C GLY A 68 11.93 12.06 2.00
N TYR A 69 11.20 12.58 1.01
CA TYR A 69 9.83 12.21 0.74
C TYR A 69 9.64 11.90 -0.75
N ASP A 70 9.37 10.63 -1.01
CA ASP A 70 8.88 10.12 -2.29
C ASP A 70 7.65 9.22 -1.98
N PRO A 71 6.47 9.47 -2.58
CA PRO A 71 5.26 8.71 -2.30
C PRO A 71 5.38 7.21 -2.56
N VAL A 72 6.14 6.81 -3.57
CA VAL A 72 6.31 5.40 -3.95
C VAL A 72 7.23 4.68 -2.96
N GLN A 73 8.32 5.33 -2.55
CA GLN A 73 9.20 4.79 -1.52
C GLN A 73 8.52 4.76 -0.16
N LEU A 74 7.75 5.79 0.19
CA LEU A 74 6.95 5.83 1.41
C LEU A 74 5.98 4.64 1.47
N ALA A 75 5.24 4.39 0.38
CA ALA A 75 4.32 3.26 0.29
C ALA A 75 5.00 1.88 0.42
N ARG A 76 6.31 1.78 0.16
CA ARG A 76 7.09 0.55 0.36
C ARG A 76 7.71 0.47 1.76
N PHE A 77 7.76 1.58 2.47
CA PHE A 77 8.45 1.73 3.75
C PHE A 77 7.49 1.60 4.94
N LEU A 78 6.23 2.00 4.78
CA LEU A 78 5.20 1.88 5.79
C LEU A 78 4.69 0.43 5.93
N PRO A 79 4.20 0.02 7.11
CA PRO A 79 3.52 -1.25 7.30
C PRO A 79 2.30 -1.35 6.38
N LEU A 80 1.99 -2.56 5.90
CA LEU A 80 0.79 -2.80 5.07
C LEU A 80 -0.49 -2.30 5.76
N ASP A 81 -0.62 -2.58 7.05
CA ASP A 81 -1.79 -2.20 7.86
C ASP A 81 -2.01 -0.68 7.91
N GLU A 82 -0.95 0.13 7.86
CA GLU A 82 -1.05 1.60 7.83
C GLU A 82 -1.42 2.14 6.45
N LEU A 83 -0.98 1.47 5.38
CA LEU A 83 -1.41 1.82 4.02
C LEU A 83 -2.89 1.47 3.80
N GLU A 84 -3.35 0.39 4.42
CA GLU A 84 -4.75 -0.05 4.41
C GLU A 84 -5.66 0.86 5.26
N ALA A 85 -5.13 1.53 6.30
CA ALA A 85 -5.87 2.48 7.14
C ALA A 85 -6.33 3.75 6.38
N GLY A 86 -5.80 3.99 5.19
CA GLY A 86 -5.90 5.27 4.49
C GLY A 86 -6.51 5.31 3.10
N GLY A 87 -6.72 4.17 2.47
CA GLY A 87 -6.99 4.20 1.04
C GLY A 87 -7.56 2.88 0.58
N VAL A 88 -8.88 2.88 0.43
CA VAL A 88 -9.69 1.98 -0.41
C VAL A 88 -9.31 0.49 -0.42
N SER A 89 -10.22 -0.36 0.04
CA SER A 89 -10.01 -1.80 -0.03
C SER A 89 -10.44 -2.37 -1.38
N PHE A 90 -9.74 -3.40 -1.85
CA PHE A 90 -10.20 -4.22 -2.97
C PHE A 90 -11.49 -4.98 -2.61
N GLY A 91 -11.59 -5.43 -1.35
CA GLY A 91 -12.78 -6.10 -0.84
C GLY A 91 -12.86 -7.60 -1.14
N ALA A 92 -11.73 -8.22 -1.45
CA ALA A 92 -11.62 -9.67 -1.51
C ALA A 92 -10.38 -10.17 -0.77
N ALA A 93 -10.48 -11.37 -0.20
CA ALA A 93 -9.31 -12.08 0.31
C ALA A 93 -8.41 -12.45 -0.86
N VAL A 94 -7.11 -12.20 -0.73
CA VAL A 94 -6.13 -12.49 -1.78
C VAL A 94 -4.96 -13.28 -1.22
N ARG A 95 -4.48 -14.25 -1.99
CA ARG A 95 -3.27 -15.02 -1.67
C ARG A 95 -2.39 -15.15 -2.90
N GLY A 96 -1.07 -15.15 -2.68
CA GLY A 96 -0.12 -15.34 -3.76
C GLY A 96 -0.22 -16.76 -4.30
N VAL A 97 -0.07 -16.91 -5.62
CA VAL A 97 0.12 -18.21 -6.24
C VAL A 97 1.62 -18.46 -6.39
N SER A 98 2.09 -19.54 -5.76
CA SER A 98 3.45 -20.02 -5.96
C SER A 98 3.56 -20.73 -7.31
N THR A 99 4.77 -20.77 -7.88
CA THR A 99 5.06 -21.50 -9.13
C THR A 99 4.64 -22.97 -9.06
N GLU A 100 4.71 -23.56 -7.88
CA GLU A 100 4.35 -24.94 -7.60
C GLU A 100 2.83 -25.15 -7.66
N LEU A 101 2.09 -24.30 -6.96
CA LEU A 101 0.62 -24.29 -7.01
C LEU A 101 0.08 -23.99 -8.42
N ALA A 102 0.75 -23.08 -9.14
CA ALA A 102 0.41 -22.78 -10.52
C ALA A 102 0.54 -24.01 -11.43
N ARG A 103 1.61 -24.79 -11.26
CA ARG A 103 1.84 -26.03 -11.99
C ARG A 103 0.81 -27.10 -11.64
N GLU A 104 0.53 -27.29 -10.35
CA GLU A 104 -0.48 -28.24 -9.87
C GLU A 104 -1.87 -27.94 -10.46
N ARG A 105 -2.20 -26.66 -10.65
CA ARG A 105 -3.48 -26.22 -11.22
C ARG A 105 -3.48 -26.03 -12.74
N GLY A 106 -2.38 -26.34 -13.43
CA GLY A 106 -2.28 -26.20 -14.88
C GLY A 106 -2.45 -24.76 -15.37
N LEU A 107 -2.11 -23.77 -14.54
CA LEU A 107 -2.26 -22.36 -14.89
C LEU A 107 -1.24 -21.96 -15.96
N PRO A 108 -1.62 -21.15 -16.95
CA PRO A 108 -0.69 -20.73 -18.00
C PRO A 108 0.39 -19.75 -17.51
N TRP A 109 0.27 -19.24 -16.28
CA TRP A 109 1.26 -18.36 -15.66
C TRP A 109 1.84 -18.96 -14.38
N ARG A 110 3.09 -18.57 -14.10
CA ARG A 110 3.85 -19.03 -12.92
C ARG A 110 3.61 -18.20 -11.67
N HIS A 111 3.03 -17.02 -11.83
CA HIS A 111 2.84 -16.02 -10.79
C HIS A 111 1.47 -15.35 -10.96
N GLY A 112 0.90 -14.89 -9.85
CA GLY A 112 -0.40 -14.25 -9.82
C GLY A 112 -0.97 -14.22 -8.41
N VAL A 113 -2.20 -13.74 -8.32
CA VAL A 113 -2.92 -13.61 -7.05
C VAL A 113 -4.27 -14.29 -7.18
N GLU A 114 -4.50 -15.33 -6.37
CA GLU A 114 -5.78 -16.03 -6.33
C GLU A 114 -6.73 -15.26 -5.42
N VAL A 115 -7.94 -15.03 -5.94
CA VAL A 115 -9.04 -14.41 -5.23
C VAL A 115 -9.77 -15.47 -4.42
N GLY A 116 -9.85 -15.24 -3.12
CA GLY A 116 -10.66 -16.02 -2.19
C GLY A 116 -12.06 -15.42 -2.03
N ARG A 117 -12.54 -15.35 -0.78
CA ARG A 117 -13.84 -14.77 -0.48
C ARG A 117 -13.90 -13.29 -0.91
N VAL A 118 -14.92 -12.94 -1.69
CA VAL A 118 -15.26 -11.56 -2.07
C VAL A 118 -16.35 -11.06 -1.13
N ALA A 119 -16.17 -9.86 -0.56
CA ALA A 119 -17.17 -9.24 0.30
C ALA A 119 -18.30 -8.64 -0.55
N ALA A 120 -19.56 -8.84 -0.15
CA ALA A 120 -20.72 -8.27 -0.82
C ALA A 120 -20.69 -6.72 -0.75
N GLY A 121 -21.05 -6.05 -1.85
CA GLY A 121 -21.03 -4.58 -1.96
C GLY A 121 -19.63 -3.96 -1.97
N SER A 122 -18.59 -4.77 -2.19
CA SER A 122 -17.21 -4.29 -2.29
C SER A 122 -16.81 -3.91 -3.71
N ALA A 123 -15.73 -3.14 -3.86
CA ALA A 123 -15.21 -2.73 -5.17
C ALA A 123 -14.94 -3.94 -6.10
N ALA A 124 -14.41 -5.05 -5.56
CA ALA A 124 -14.22 -6.29 -6.32
C ALA A 124 -15.56 -6.93 -6.75
N ALA A 125 -16.56 -6.96 -5.87
CA ALA A 125 -17.87 -7.52 -6.19
C ALA A 125 -18.57 -6.72 -7.30
N GLU A 126 -18.56 -5.38 -7.19
CA GLU A 126 -19.12 -4.48 -8.21
C GLU A 126 -18.40 -4.62 -9.56
N ALA A 127 -17.10 -4.94 -9.54
CA ALA A 127 -16.31 -5.21 -10.74
C ALA A 127 -16.52 -6.63 -11.32
N GLY A 128 -17.39 -7.45 -10.73
CA GLY A 128 -17.68 -8.81 -11.18
C GLY A 128 -16.57 -9.83 -10.87
N VAL A 129 -15.66 -9.52 -9.95
CA VAL A 129 -14.62 -10.43 -9.46
C VAL A 129 -15.27 -11.52 -8.60
N GLN A 130 -14.82 -12.76 -8.77
CA GLN A 130 -15.38 -13.93 -8.10
C GLN A 130 -14.30 -14.74 -7.37
N PRO A 131 -14.67 -15.47 -6.32
CA PRO A 131 -13.78 -16.46 -5.72
C PRO A 131 -13.30 -17.48 -6.76
N GLY A 132 -12.00 -17.78 -6.75
CA GLY A 132 -11.36 -18.65 -7.72
C GLY A 132 -10.74 -17.94 -8.91
N ASP A 133 -11.03 -16.64 -9.11
CA ASP A 133 -10.33 -15.84 -10.11
C ASP A 133 -8.83 -15.77 -9.81
N LEU A 134 -8.03 -15.75 -10.87
CA LEU A 134 -6.61 -15.47 -10.78
C LEU A 134 -6.30 -14.12 -11.39
N ILE A 135 -5.82 -13.19 -10.58
CA ILE A 135 -5.35 -11.88 -11.04
C ILE A 135 -3.92 -12.03 -11.54
N THR A 136 -3.70 -11.71 -12.81
CA THR A 136 -2.41 -11.89 -13.50
C THR A 136 -1.74 -10.57 -13.86
N ALA A 137 -2.50 -9.48 -13.97
CA ALA A 137 -1.96 -8.16 -14.25
C ALA A 137 -2.81 -7.05 -13.65
N ILE A 138 -2.18 -5.88 -13.48
CA ILE A 138 -2.81 -4.62 -13.09
C ILE A 138 -2.44 -3.57 -14.14
N GLY A 139 -3.44 -3.09 -14.88
CA GLY A 139 -3.24 -2.24 -16.05
C GLY A 139 -2.33 -2.93 -17.06
N ALA A 140 -1.18 -2.31 -17.37
CA ALA A 140 -0.18 -2.87 -18.29
C ALA A 140 0.91 -3.71 -17.60
N TYR A 141 0.87 -3.86 -16.27
CA TYR A 141 1.93 -4.51 -15.50
C TYR A 141 1.53 -5.91 -15.05
N THR A 142 2.33 -6.91 -15.42
CA THR A 142 2.18 -8.30 -14.94
C THR A 142 2.49 -8.41 -13.44
N LEU A 143 1.72 -9.25 -12.74
CA LEU A 143 1.92 -9.55 -11.33
C LEU A 143 2.87 -10.73 -11.12
N ASP A 144 4.16 -10.42 -10.98
CA ASP A 144 5.19 -11.41 -10.69
C ASP A 144 5.51 -11.52 -9.19
N GLY A 145 5.23 -10.46 -8.41
CA GLY A 145 5.53 -10.35 -6.99
C GLY A 145 4.45 -10.91 -6.05
N GLY A 146 3.44 -11.59 -6.60
CA GLY A 146 2.35 -12.22 -5.84
C GLY A 146 1.48 -11.23 -5.06
N ALA A 147 0.92 -11.70 -3.93
CA ALA A 147 -0.08 -10.94 -3.16
C ALA A 147 0.45 -9.61 -2.61
N ASP A 148 1.73 -9.51 -2.26
CA ASP A 148 2.28 -8.27 -1.69
C ASP A 148 2.37 -7.15 -2.74
N GLN A 149 2.68 -7.50 -4.00
CA GLN A 149 2.66 -6.53 -5.10
C GLN A 149 1.24 -6.03 -5.34
N PHE A 150 0.26 -6.93 -5.34
CA PHE A 150 -1.15 -6.58 -5.49
C PHE A 150 -1.64 -5.67 -4.36
N ARG A 151 -1.38 -6.03 -3.09
CA ARG A 151 -1.77 -5.21 -1.92
C ARG A 151 -1.19 -3.80 -2.01
N ARG A 152 0.09 -3.66 -2.38
CA ARG A 152 0.71 -2.35 -2.60
C ARG A 152 0.03 -1.56 -3.73
N ALA A 153 -0.32 -2.22 -4.83
CA ALA A 153 -0.98 -1.58 -5.97
C ALA A 153 -2.38 -1.08 -5.63
N VAL A 154 -3.11 -1.78 -4.75
CA VAL A 154 -4.39 -1.33 -4.19
C VAL A 154 -4.15 -0.17 -3.22
N ALA A 155 -3.21 -0.31 -2.29
CA ALA A 155 -3.03 0.66 -1.21
C ALA A 155 -2.56 2.05 -1.68
N VAL A 156 -1.93 2.17 -2.85
CA VAL A 156 -1.60 3.48 -3.43
C VAL A 156 -2.80 4.21 -4.04
N ARG A 157 -3.93 3.52 -4.26
CA ARG A 157 -5.14 4.07 -4.89
C ARG A 157 -5.87 5.02 -3.96
N ARG A 158 -6.68 5.90 -4.57
CA ARG A 158 -7.50 6.87 -3.86
C ARG A 158 -8.99 6.56 -4.04
N PRO A 159 -9.84 7.02 -3.12
CA PRO A 159 -11.28 6.97 -3.34
C PRO A 159 -11.68 7.70 -4.63
N GLY A 160 -12.53 7.05 -5.43
CA GLY A 160 -12.93 7.50 -6.77
C GLY A 160 -11.96 7.13 -7.89
N GLU A 161 -10.77 6.60 -7.60
CA GLU A 161 -9.91 6.03 -8.64
C GLU A 161 -10.43 4.67 -9.12
N SER A 162 -10.03 4.31 -10.34
CA SER A 162 -10.28 3.01 -10.93
C SER A 162 -8.97 2.28 -11.19
N MET A 163 -8.98 0.96 -11.07
CA MET A 163 -7.86 0.08 -11.35
C MET A 163 -8.34 -1.07 -12.24
N THR A 164 -7.78 -1.18 -13.44
CA THR A 164 -8.04 -2.32 -14.31
C THR A 164 -7.19 -3.50 -13.88
N VAL A 165 -7.81 -4.66 -13.72
CA VAL A 165 -7.14 -5.93 -13.42
C VAL A 165 -7.44 -6.94 -14.52
N THR A 166 -6.43 -7.73 -14.88
CA THR A 166 -6.62 -8.88 -15.77
C THR A 166 -6.83 -10.10 -14.90
N LEU A 167 -7.97 -10.76 -15.11
CA LEU A 167 -8.42 -11.95 -14.43
C LEU A 167 -8.29 -13.15 -15.37
N TRP A 168 -8.09 -14.32 -14.79
CA TRP A 168 -8.29 -15.59 -15.47
C TRP A 168 -9.36 -16.37 -14.74
N ARG A 169 -10.37 -16.80 -15.50
CA ARG A 169 -11.52 -17.55 -15.03
C ARG A 169 -11.82 -18.63 -16.07
N GLU A 170 -11.86 -19.88 -15.62
CA GLU A 170 -12.32 -21.01 -16.45
C GLU A 170 -11.62 -21.17 -17.81
N GLY A 171 -10.36 -20.75 -17.92
CA GLY A 171 -9.59 -20.87 -19.18
C GLY A 171 -9.62 -19.62 -20.05
N GLU A 172 -10.27 -18.54 -19.61
CA GLU A 172 -10.40 -17.29 -20.35
C GLU A 172 -9.79 -16.10 -19.59
N SER A 173 -9.18 -15.18 -20.35
CA SER A 173 -8.68 -13.91 -19.80
C SER A 173 -9.77 -12.85 -19.89
N LEU A 174 -10.08 -12.23 -18.74
CA LEU A 174 -11.09 -11.19 -18.60
C LEU A 174 -10.44 -9.91 -18.07
N ALA A 175 -10.93 -8.75 -18.50
CA ALA A 175 -10.53 -7.48 -17.90
C ALA A 175 -11.66 -6.97 -17.01
N ALA A 176 -11.36 -6.68 -15.74
CA ALA A 176 -12.29 -6.06 -14.81
C ALA A 176 -11.78 -4.69 -14.39
N THR A 177 -12.65 -3.68 -14.38
CA THR A 177 -12.31 -2.34 -13.87
C THR A 177 -12.88 -2.19 -12.48
N VAL A 178 -12.01 -2.06 -11.50
CA VAL A 178 -12.35 -1.94 -10.10
C VAL A 178 -12.35 -0.47 -9.72
N THR A 179 -13.53 0.10 -9.48
CA THR A 179 -13.68 1.48 -9.02
C THR A 179 -13.78 1.49 -7.51
N PHE A 180 -12.90 2.27 -6.88
CA PHE A 180 -12.87 2.37 -5.43
C PHE A 180 -13.86 3.41 -4.94
N PRO A 181 -14.79 3.07 -4.03
CA PRO A 181 -15.83 3.98 -3.60
C PRO A 181 -15.25 5.20 -2.87
N VAL A 182 -15.83 6.38 -3.13
CA VAL A 182 -15.57 7.59 -2.34
C VAL A 182 -16.27 7.41 -0.99
N PRO A 183 -15.58 7.50 0.16
CA PRO A 183 -16.25 7.46 1.44
C PRO A 183 -17.28 8.58 1.50
N ALA A 184 -18.52 8.23 1.84
CA ALA A 184 -19.54 9.24 2.08
C ALA A 184 -19.03 10.18 3.17
N ARG A 185 -19.05 11.49 2.89
CA ARG A 185 -18.90 12.49 3.95
C ARG A 185 -20.24 12.58 4.66
N ASP A 186 -20.32 12.01 5.85
CA ASP A 186 -21.28 12.44 6.87
C ASP A 186 -20.85 13.79 7.47
#